data_AF-A0A9E0FWQ3-F1
#
_entry.id   AF-A0A9E0FWQ3-F1
#
_cell.length_a   1.000
_cell.length_b   1.000
_cell.length_c   1.000
_cell.angle_alpha   90.00
_cell.angle_beta   90.00
_cell.angle_gamma   90.00
#
_symmetry.space_group_name_H-M   'P 1'
#
loop_
_entity.id
_entity.type
_entity.pdbx_description
1 polymer ?
#
loop_
_entity_poly.entity_id
_entity_poly.type
_entity_poly.pdbx_seq_one_letter_code
_entity_poly.pdbx_strand_id
1 'polypeptide(L)'
;MGQAGGDGWGDQVVIIGYHFKILSAFEWSSMKRNIPLNLLEAFQPVVDSHKSLVRQVRDPQIFYHIIDDDHDSNFYFKIIEQNNQSGTLLYLIEWMPRSKDHVVAYRVNKSIPGLIEAFNSWIGLISAYRKVSTIYDDPILNKNQERFEKRFEILDEDADTVSFDFEQQKFLDEYLTIAKAKLEHHKIDAKEDDAVQLDKLIKETEEIRAYLTKDTKRGVIKRLSRFWAGVQKIGLSILKDVLVDIVSETATKFIRGQ
;
A
#
# COMPACT_ATOMS: atom_id res chain seq x y z
N MET A 1 -39.38 -22.16 55.02
CA MET A 1 -38.05 -22.77 54.82
C MET A 1 -38.02 -23.29 53.39
N GLY A 2 -37.24 -22.85 52.41
CA GLY A 2 -36.25 -21.79 52.17
C GLY A 2 -36.18 -21.68 50.62
N GLN A 3 -36.29 -20.49 50.04
CA GLN A 3 -35.22 -19.70 49.40
C GLN A 3 -34.27 -20.41 48.40
N ALA A 4 -34.03 -19.67 47.31
CA ALA A 4 -32.96 -19.70 46.30
C ALA A 4 -33.08 -20.77 45.20
N GLY A 5 -32.77 -20.49 43.94
CA GLY A 5 -32.17 -19.31 43.32
C GLY A 5 -32.29 -19.42 41.80
N GLY A 6 -32.37 -18.28 41.13
CA GLY A 6 -32.42 -18.22 39.68
C GLY A 6 -31.04 -18.41 39.06
N ASP A 7 -31.04 -19.03 37.89
CA ASP A 7 -29.92 -18.98 36.95
C ASP A 7 -30.47 -18.54 35.60
N GLY A 8 -30.21 -17.27 35.28
CA GLY A 8 -30.26 -16.74 33.94
C GLY A 8 -28.87 -16.86 33.32
N TRP A 9 -28.79 -17.54 32.19
CA TRP A 9 -27.68 -17.51 31.24
C TRP A 9 -28.35 -17.41 29.86
N GLY A 10 -28.12 -16.34 29.13
CA GLY A 10 -27.08 -16.31 28.10
C GLY A 10 -27.73 -16.80 26.81
N ASP A 11 -28.03 -15.96 25.83
CA ASP A 11 -26.98 -15.38 25.01
C ASP A 11 -27.45 -14.10 24.29
N GLN A 12 -26.75 -13.01 24.58
CA GLN A 12 -26.60 -11.90 23.65
C GLN A 12 -25.62 -12.35 22.56
N VAL A 13 -26.10 -12.54 21.34
CA VAL A 13 -25.21 -12.60 20.18
C VAL A 13 -25.81 -11.77 19.05
N VAL A 14 -24.90 -11.09 18.35
CA VAL A 14 -25.06 -10.35 17.10
C VAL A 14 -25.41 -8.87 17.23
N ILE A 15 -24.52 -8.09 17.86
CA ILE A 15 -24.23 -6.71 17.40
C ILE A 15 -22.71 -6.52 17.36
N ILE A 16 -22.01 -7.28 16.51
CA ILE A 16 -20.60 -7.03 16.16
C ILE A 16 -20.53 -6.90 14.65
N GLY A 17 -20.95 -5.74 14.15
CA GLY A 17 -20.92 -5.45 12.71
C GLY A 17 -20.89 -3.96 12.39
N TYR A 18 -21.47 -3.15 13.28
CA TYR A 18 -21.59 -1.70 13.05
C TYR A 18 -20.53 -0.84 13.75
N HIS A 19 -19.71 -1.40 14.64
CA HIS A 19 -18.70 -0.62 15.37
C HIS A 19 -17.38 -0.39 14.61
N PHE A 20 -17.09 -1.16 13.56
CA PHE A 20 -15.79 -1.08 12.88
C PHE A 20 -15.69 0.06 11.84
N LYS A 21 -16.82 0.57 11.33
CA LYS A 21 -16.81 1.66 10.32
C LYS A 21 -16.80 3.06 10.91
N ILE A 22 -17.41 3.28 12.08
CA ILE A 22 -17.47 4.60 12.74
C ILE A 22 -16.10 4.99 13.35
N LEU A 23 -15.30 4.00 13.78
CA LEU A 23 -13.97 4.25 14.34
C LEU A 23 -13.01 4.86 13.32
N SER A 24 -13.08 4.50 12.04
CA SER A 24 -12.14 5.03 11.03
C SER A 24 -12.24 6.56 10.89
N ALA A 25 -13.39 7.11 10.49
CA ALA A 25 -13.56 8.55 10.29
C ALA A 25 -13.43 9.36 11.61
N PHE A 26 -13.87 8.79 12.74
CA PHE A 26 -13.73 9.41 14.06
C PHE A 26 -12.26 9.48 14.52
N GLU A 27 -11.45 8.48 14.19
CA GLU A 27 -10.02 8.45 14.50
C GLU A 27 -9.16 9.31 13.58
N TRP A 28 -9.53 9.48 12.30
CA TRP A 28 -8.87 10.44 11.40
C TRP A 28 -9.07 11.90 11.88
N SER A 29 -10.29 12.22 12.33
CA SER A 29 -10.61 13.53 12.94
C SER A 29 -9.81 13.79 14.22
N SER A 30 -9.51 12.75 15.01
CA SER A 30 -8.75 12.90 16.25
C SER A 30 -7.25 13.07 16.02
N MET A 31 -6.65 12.39 15.03
CA MET A 31 -5.22 12.53 14.74
C MET A 31 -4.83 13.88 14.14
N LYS A 32 -5.68 14.47 13.29
CA LYS A 32 -5.45 15.85 12.79
C LYS A 32 -5.26 16.85 13.94
N ARG A 33 -5.93 16.62 15.07
CA ARG A 33 -5.85 17.46 16.28
C ARG A 33 -4.62 17.19 17.14
N ASN A 34 -3.89 16.09 16.89
CA ASN A 34 -2.64 15.75 17.58
C ASN A 34 -1.41 16.32 16.86
N ILE A 35 -1.57 16.83 15.63
CA ILE A 35 -0.50 17.48 14.87
C ILE A 35 -0.55 18.99 15.17
N PRO A 36 0.57 19.62 15.55
CA PRO A 36 0.63 21.08 15.70
C PRO A 36 0.17 21.79 14.43
N LEU A 37 -0.74 22.76 14.56
CA LEU A 37 -1.40 23.41 13.40
C LEU A 37 -0.39 24.03 12.41
N ASN A 38 0.65 24.68 12.93
CA ASN A 38 1.73 25.26 12.13
C ASN A 38 2.47 24.21 11.29
N LEU A 39 2.68 23.01 11.83
CA LEU A 39 3.28 21.90 11.09
C LEU A 39 2.32 21.40 10.00
N LEU A 40 1.04 21.22 10.34
CA LEU A 40 0.02 20.75 9.41
C LEU A 40 -0.12 21.70 8.21
N GLU A 41 -0.24 23.00 8.45
CA GLU A 41 -0.38 24.03 7.40
C GLU A 41 0.83 24.11 6.48
N ALA A 42 2.03 23.94 7.02
CA ALA A 42 3.27 24.04 6.26
C ALA A 42 3.63 22.75 5.51
N PHE A 43 3.39 21.59 6.12
CA PHE A 43 3.90 20.31 5.61
C PHE A 43 2.89 19.56 4.74
N GLN A 44 1.59 19.62 5.05
CA GLN A 44 0.58 18.88 4.30
C GLN A 44 0.59 19.18 2.79
N PRO A 45 0.67 20.45 2.33
CA PRO A 45 0.72 20.75 0.89
C PRO A 45 1.93 20.13 0.19
N VAL A 46 3.07 20.04 0.89
CA VAL A 46 4.31 19.45 0.35
C VAL A 46 4.16 17.95 0.18
N VAL A 47 3.59 17.26 1.17
CA VAL A 47 3.29 15.82 1.08
C VAL A 47 2.28 15.54 -0.03
N ASP A 48 1.21 16.34 -0.10
CA ASP A 48 0.14 16.19 -1.09
C ASP A 48 0.67 16.30 -2.53
N SER A 49 1.66 17.17 -2.77
CA SER A 49 2.30 17.32 -4.09
C SER A 49 3.13 16.10 -4.55
N HIS A 50 3.37 15.13 -3.66
CA HIS A 50 4.19 13.94 -3.94
C HIS A 50 3.46 12.61 -3.70
N LYS A 51 2.12 12.60 -3.63
CA LYS A 51 1.30 11.40 -3.36
C LYS A 51 1.53 10.23 -4.32
N SER A 52 2.03 10.47 -5.53
CA SER A 52 2.39 9.41 -6.48
C SER A 52 3.68 8.66 -6.14
N LEU A 53 4.50 9.21 -5.24
CA LEU A 53 5.78 8.63 -4.81
C LEU A 53 5.71 8.00 -3.43
N VAL A 54 4.81 8.49 -2.58
CA VAL A 54 4.80 8.14 -1.16
C VAL A 54 3.40 7.88 -0.65
N ARG A 55 3.31 7.08 0.40
CA ARG A 55 2.08 6.79 1.13
C ARG A 55 2.25 7.12 2.60
N GLN A 56 1.17 7.61 3.22
CA GLN A 56 1.15 7.89 4.65
C GLN A 56 0.76 6.62 5.41
N VAL A 57 1.52 6.30 6.45
CA VAL A 57 1.21 5.20 7.38
C VAL A 57 0.69 5.79 8.67
N ARG A 58 -0.29 5.12 9.26
CA ARG A 58 -0.80 5.50 10.57
C ARG A 58 0.16 5.01 11.65
N ASP A 59 0.58 5.93 12.50
CA ASP A 59 1.31 5.63 13.72
C ASP A 59 0.84 6.63 14.80
N PRO A 60 0.18 6.16 15.87
CA PRO A 60 -0.40 7.03 16.88
C PRO A 60 0.63 7.76 17.74
N GLN A 61 1.91 7.39 17.66
CA GLN A 61 2.98 7.95 18.48
C GLN A 61 3.81 9.03 17.77
N ILE A 62 3.56 9.27 16.47
CA ILE A 62 4.31 10.24 15.67
C ILE A 62 3.37 11.14 14.87
N PHE A 63 3.82 12.36 14.55
CA PHE A 63 3.01 13.31 13.80
C PHE A 63 2.82 12.90 12.34
N TYR A 64 3.89 12.43 11.69
CA TYR A 64 3.86 11.93 10.33
C TYR A 64 4.72 10.68 10.19
N HIS A 65 4.19 9.66 9.53
CA HIS A 65 4.92 8.52 9.01
C HIS A 65 4.66 8.44 7.51
N ILE A 66 5.66 8.72 6.70
CA ILE A 66 5.57 8.67 5.25
C ILE A 66 6.56 7.63 4.78
N ILE A 67 6.12 6.75 3.90
CA ILE A 67 6.97 5.70 3.34
C ILE A 67 6.92 5.72 1.83
N ASP A 68 7.95 5.17 1.22
CA ASP A 68 7.97 4.93 -0.22
C ASP A 68 6.77 4.06 -0.62
N ASP A 69 6.14 4.42 -1.74
CA ASP A 69 5.03 3.62 -2.29
C ASP A 69 5.51 2.30 -2.91
N ASP A 70 6.82 2.15 -3.13
CA ASP A 70 7.39 0.86 -3.52
C ASP A 70 7.35 -0.15 -2.35
N HIS A 71 6.62 -1.26 -2.55
CA HIS A 71 6.50 -2.36 -1.60
C HIS A 71 7.82 -3.08 -1.25
N ASP A 72 8.83 -3.04 -2.13
CA ASP A 72 10.15 -3.64 -1.87
C ASP A 72 11.07 -2.67 -1.10
N SER A 73 10.65 -1.41 -0.94
CA SER A 73 11.40 -0.36 -0.29
C SER A 73 11.08 -0.30 1.20
N ASN A 74 12.12 -0.20 2.01
CA ASN A 74 12.01 0.08 3.45
C ASN A 74 12.21 1.57 3.77
N PHE A 75 12.21 2.43 2.76
CA PHE A 75 12.48 3.86 2.92
C PHE A 75 11.31 4.58 3.58
N TYR A 76 11.65 5.53 4.46
CA TYR A 76 10.67 6.28 5.21
C TYR A 76 11.16 7.66 5.59
N PHE A 77 10.21 8.51 5.95
CA PHE A 77 10.38 9.81 6.57
C PHE A 77 9.38 9.96 7.71
N LYS A 78 9.87 10.29 8.90
CA LYS A 78 9.07 10.44 10.12
C LYS A 78 9.26 11.82 10.72
N ILE A 79 8.17 12.37 11.24
CA ILE A 79 8.18 13.53 12.13
C ILE A 79 7.67 13.03 13.48
N ILE A 80 8.58 12.91 14.44
CA ILE A 80 8.36 12.14 15.67
C ILE A 80 7.71 13.01 16.74
N GLU A 81 8.40 14.09 17.12
CA GLU A 81 8.01 14.94 18.23
C GLU A 81 8.49 16.38 18.02
N GLN A 82 7.97 17.28 18.85
CA GLN A 82 8.32 18.69 18.87
C GLN A 82 9.17 18.96 20.12
N ASN A 83 10.30 19.64 19.93
CA ASN A 83 11.24 20.00 20.97
C ASN A 83 11.48 21.52 20.98
N ASN A 84 11.48 22.13 22.16
CA ASN A 84 11.89 23.52 22.32
C ASN A 84 13.33 23.56 22.81
N GLN A 85 14.23 24.08 21.98
CA GLN A 85 15.65 24.25 22.31
C GLN A 85 15.98 25.73 22.29
N SER A 86 16.33 26.29 23.46
CA SER A 86 16.75 27.70 23.59
C SER A 86 15.74 28.69 22.99
N GLY A 87 14.43 28.45 23.19
CA GLY A 87 13.35 29.29 22.66
C GLY A 87 13.05 29.09 21.17
N THR A 88 13.76 28.19 20.48
CA THR A 88 13.48 27.82 19.09
C THR A 88 12.69 26.52 19.04
N LEU A 89 11.57 26.55 18.32
CA LEU A 89 10.74 25.39 18.05
C LEU A 89 11.40 24.50 16.98
N LEU A 90 11.70 23.26 17.34
CA LEU A 90 12.28 22.26 16.45
C LEU A 90 11.43 21.00 16.44
N TYR A 91 11.54 20.24 15.36
CA TYR A 91 10.91 18.94 15.19
C TYR A 91 11.99 17.88 15.05
N LEU A 92 11.85 16.80 15.82
CA LEU A 92 12.69 15.63 15.69
C LEU A 92 12.20 14.82 14.48
N ILE A 93 13.05 14.73 13.47
CA ILE A 93 12.76 13.99 12.25
C ILE A 93 13.73 12.82 12.11
N GLU A 94 13.26 11.75 11.48
CA GLU A 94 14.04 10.56 11.16
C GLU A 94 13.72 10.11 9.74
N TRP A 95 14.72 9.83 8.92
CA TRP A 95 14.47 9.31 7.58
C TRP A 95 15.54 8.32 7.11
N MET A 96 15.17 7.50 6.14
CA MET A 96 16.04 6.55 5.46
C MET A 96 15.65 6.52 3.98
N PRO A 97 16.62 6.61 3.04
CA PRO A 97 18.07 6.67 3.25
C PRO A 97 18.56 8.07 3.63
N ARG A 98 19.64 8.14 4.42
CA ARG A 98 20.28 9.42 4.79
C ARG A 98 20.76 10.20 3.57
N SER A 99 21.38 9.51 2.62
CA SER A 99 22.02 10.11 1.44
C SER A 99 22.15 9.09 0.31
N LYS A 100 22.64 9.52 -0.86
CA LYS A 100 22.93 8.63 -1.99
C LYS A 100 23.93 7.53 -1.65
N ASP A 101 24.87 7.82 -0.74
CA ASP A 101 25.97 6.92 -0.40
C ASP A 101 25.71 6.11 0.88
N HIS A 102 24.62 6.41 1.60
CA HIS A 102 24.35 5.80 2.91
C HIS A 102 22.88 5.42 3.04
N VAL A 103 22.59 4.13 2.92
CA VAL A 103 21.27 3.51 3.12
C VAL A 103 21.07 3.18 4.60
N VAL A 104 21.12 4.21 5.44
CA VAL A 104 20.92 4.11 6.89
C VAL A 104 19.96 5.19 7.35
N ALA A 105 19.32 4.95 8.49
CA ALA A 105 18.49 5.94 9.16
C ALA A 105 19.34 7.13 9.64
N TYR A 106 18.79 8.33 9.54
CA TYR A 106 19.38 9.53 10.10
C TYR A 106 18.32 10.33 10.86
N ARG A 107 18.70 10.82 12.04
CA ARG A 107 17.80 11.48 12.98
C ARG A 107 18.38 12.82 13.42
N VAL A 108 17.58 13.88 13.37
CA VAL A 108 18.02 15.25 13.65
C VAL A 108 16.85 16.15 14.04
N ASN A 109 17.12 17.22 14.80
CA ASN A 109 16.15 18.28 15.07
C ASN A 109 16.22 19.36 13.99
N LYS A 110 15.08 19.76 13.41
CA LYS A 110 14.99 20.80 12.38
C LYS A 110 13.83 21.77 12.65
N SER A 111 13.99 23.02 12.25
CA SER A 111 12.85 23.95 12.12
C SER A 111 11.93 23.51 10.98
N ILE A 112 10.73 24.09 10.87
CA ILE A 112 9.79 23.79 9.77
C ILE A 112 10.46 23.95 8.39
N PRO A 113 11.16 25.06 8.06
CA PRO A 113 11.86 25.17 6.78
C PRO A 113 12.87 24.05 6.55
N GLY A 114 13.70 23.75 7.55
CA GLY A 114 14.72 22.69 7.44
C GLY A 114 14.13 21.28 7.34
N LEU A 115 12.94 21.07 7.89
CA LEU A 115 12.18 19.83 7.76
C LEU A 115 11.65 19.66 6.33
N ILE A 116 11.08 20.72 5.74
CA ILE A 116 10.62 20.71 4.34
C ILE A 116 11.78 20.47 3.39
N GLU A 117 12.93 21.12 3.61
CA GLU A 117 14.16 20.86 2.84
C GLU A 117 14.62 19.40 2.95
N ALA A 118 14.61 18.83 4.16
CA ALA A 118 14.97 17.43 4.38
C ALA A 118 14.01 16.47 3.67
N PHE A 119 12.69 16.74 3.73
CA PHE A 119 11.69 15.94 3.05
C PHE A 119 11.85 16.00 1.53
N ASN A 120 11.99 17.17 0.94
CA ASN A 120 12.21 17.31 -0.51
C ASN A 120 13.51 16.65 -0.97
N SER A 121 14.57 16.72 -0.15
CA SER A 121 15.82 15.99 -0.42
C SER A 121 15.60 14.49 -0.41
N TRP A 122 14.84 13.97 0.56
CA TRP A 122 14.48 12.56 0.65
C TRP A 122 13.60 12.10 -0.52
N ILE A 123 12.60 12.88 -0.93
CA ILE A 123 11.82 12.64 -2.17
C ILE A 123 12.72 12.59 -3.41
N GLY A 124 13.72 13.48 -3.47
CA GLY A 124 14.74 13.45 -4.52
C GLY A 124 15.55 12.15 -4.54
N LEU A 125 15.83 11.56 -3.37
CA LEU A 125 16.47 10.25 -3.26
C LEU A 125 15.54 9.14 -3.77
N ILE A 126 14.29 9.07 -3.30
CA ILE A 126 13.30 8.07 -3.79
C ILE A 126 13.18 8.14 -5.32
N SER A 127 13.04 9.36 -5.85
CA SER A 127 12.94 9.59 -7.29
C SER A 127 14.18 9.13 -8.05
N ALA A 128 15.37 9.23 -7.45
CA ALA A 128 16.61 8.76 -8.05
C ALA A 128 16.69 7.23 -8.05
N TYR A 129 16.34 6.57 -6.93
CA TYR A 129 16.30 5.11 -6.84
C TYR A 129 15.36 4.49 -7.89
N ARG A 130 14.18 5.09 -8.11
CA ARG A 130 13.23 4.62 -9.13
C ARG A 130 13.72 4.78 -10.58
N LYS A 131 14.72 5.63 -10.82
CA LYS A 131 15.25 5.91 -12.18
C LYS A 131 16.48 5.08 -12.52
N VAL A 132 17.24 4.64 -11.50
CA VAL A 132 18.48 3.90 -11.72
C VAL A 132 18.15 2.43 -11.81
N SER A 133 18.31 1.85 -13.01
CA SER A 133 18.23 0.41 -13.15
C SER A 133 19.41 -0.26 -12.48
N THR A 134 19.15 -1.36 -11.78
CA THR A 134 20.19 -2.18 -11.14
C THR A 134 20.49 -3.43 -11.96
N ILE A 135 21.63 -4.06 -11.70
CA ILE A 135 21.94 -5.40 -12.26
C ILE A 135 21.01 -6.49 -11.71
N TYR A 136 20.26 -6.20 -10.65
CA TYR A 136 19.28 -7.08 -10.04
C TYR A 136 17.87 -6.85 -10.58
N ASP A 137 17.67 -5.79 -11.37
CA ASP A 137 16.39 -5.54 -12.01
C ASP A 137 16.15 -6.62 -13.06
N ASP A 138 14.90 -7.05 -13.15
CA ASP A 138 14.46 -7.92 -14.22
C ASP A 138 13.81 -7.07 -15.34
N PRO A 139 14.54 -6.75 -16.43
CA PRO A 139 14.00 -5.91 -17.49
C PRO A 139 12.83 -6.59 -18.21
N ILE A 140 12.75 -7.92 -18.21
CA ILE A 140 11.64 -8.66 -18.84
C ILE A 140 10.39 -8.52 -17.97
N LEU A 141 10.53 -8.72 -16.66
CA LEU A 141 9.44 -8.51 -15.70
C LEU A 141 8.90 -7.08 -15.80
N ASN A 142 9.78 -6.08 -15.74
CA ASN A 142 9.40 -4.67 -15.80
C ASN A 142 8.68 -4.33 -17.11
N LYS A 143 9.19 -4.82 -18.26
CA LYS A 143 8.52 -4.60 -19.55
C LYS A 143 7.18 -5.32 -19.67
N ASN A 144 7.02 -6.49 -19.05
CA ASN A 144 5.73 -7.18 -19.00
C ASN A 144 4.75 -6.42 -18.10
N GLN A 145 5.20 -5.92 -16.95
CA GLN A 145 4.39 -5.11 -16.04
C GLN A 145 3.88 -3.85 -16.75
N GLU A 146 4.76 -3.09 -17.42
CA GLU A 146 4.37 -1.91 -18.20
C GLU A 146 3.28 -2.22 -19.25
N ARG A 147 3.36 -3.38 -19.91
CA ARG A 147 2.34 -3.82 -20.87
C ARG A 147 1.00 -4.09 -20.20
N PHE A 148 1.00 -4.71 -19.03
CA PHE A 148 -0.21 -4.98 -18.28
C PHE A 148 -0.83 -3.69 -17.70
N GLU A 149 -0.01 -2.78 -17.15
CA GLU A 149 -0.48 -1.49 -16.66
C GLU A 149 -1.18 -0.71 -17.77
N LYS A 150 -0.56 -0.64 -18.96
CA LYS A 150 -1.15 -0.01 -20.13
C LYS A 150 -2.45 -0.70 -20.59
N ARG A 151 -2.50 -2.03 -20.52
CA ARG A 151 -3.69 -2.80 -20.94
C ARG A 151 -4.89 -2.57 -20.01
N PHE A 152 -4.63 -2.47 -18.70
CA PHE A 152 -5.65 -2.31 -17.67
C PHE A 152 -5.70 -0.88 -17.11
N GLU A 153 -5.25 0.09 -17.91
CA GLU A 153 -5.23 1.50 -17.54
C GLU A 153 -6.65 1.99 -17.21
N ILE A 154 -6.80 2.50 -15.99
CA ILE A 154 -8.04 3.07 -15.47
C ILE A 154 -8.17 4.50 -15.96
N LEU A 155 -9.34 4.83 -16.51
CA LEU A 155 -9.61 6.15 -17.09
C LEU A 155 -10.31 7.10 -16.12
N ASP A 156 -10.75 6.61 -14.96
CA ASP A 156 -11.39 7.41 -13.93
C ASP A 156 -10.44 8.51 -13.42
N GLU A 157 -10.94 9.74 -13.37
CA GLU A 157 -10.17 10.92 -12.90
C GLU A 157 -9.75 10.79 -11.43
N ASP A 158 -10.49 10.01 -10.64
CA ASP A 158 -10.27 9.81 -9.22
C ASP A 158 -9.37 8.60 -8.89
N ALA A 159 -8.86 7.90 -9.90
CA ALA A 159 -8.13 6.62 -9.75
C ALA A 159 -6.88 6.68 -8.85
N ASP A 160 -6.32 7.87 -8.64
CA ASP A 160 -5.18 8.14 -7.74
C ASP A 160 -5.56 8.45 -6.29
N THR A 161 -6.86 8.55 -6.00
CA THR A 161 -7.35 9.08 -4.72
C THR A 161 -8.40 8.20 -4.06
N VAL A 162 -9.15 7.42 -4.84
CA VAL A 162 -10.16 6.50 -4.32
C VAL A 162 -9.77 5.04 -4.58
N SER A 163 -10.33 4.14 -3.79
CA SER A 163 -10.29 2.71 -4.06
C SER A 163 -11.35 2.31 -5.08
N PHE A 164 -11.31 1.06 -5.53
CA PHE A 164 -12.38 0.45 -6.34
C PHE A 164 -13.72 0.50 -5.60
N ASP A 165 -14.84 0.53 -6.31
CA ASP A 165 -16.15 0.40 -5.68
C ASP A 165 -16.37 -1.02 -5.10
N PHE A 166 -17.47 -1.22 -4.37
CA PHE A 166 -17.73 -2.49 -3.71
C PHE A 166 -17.84 -3.69 -4.67
N GLU A 167 -18.48 -3.52 -5.83
CA GLU A 167 -18.66 -4.61 -6.78
C GLU A 167 -17.33 -4.93 -7.47
N GLN A 168 -16.54 -3.91 -7.82
CA GLN A 168 -15.19 -4.06 -8.34
C GLN A 168 -14.26 -4.74 -7.34
N GLN A 169 -14.30 -4.34 -6.06
CA GLN A 169 -13.53 -4.98 -4.99
C GLN A 169 -13.90 -6.46 -4.84
N LYS A 170 -15.20 -6.79 -4.83
CA LYS A 170 -15.68 -8.16 -4.73
C LYS A 170 -15.22 -9.02 -5.91
N PHE A 171 -15.34 -8.50 -7.13
CA PHE A 171 -14.86 -9.17 -8.33
C PHE A 171 -13.35 -9.45 -8.26
N LEU A 172 -12.54 -8.46 -7.86
CA LEU A 172 -11.10 -8.61 -7.73
C LEU A 172 -10.71 -9.58 -6.60
N ASP A 173 -11.44 -9.60 -5.49
CA ASP A 173 -11.21 -10.56 -4.40
C ASP A 173 -11.48 -12.00 -4.82
N GLU A 174 -12.59 -12.23 -5.53
CA GLU A 174 -12.94 -13.54 -6.10
C GLU A 174 -11.92 -13.98 -7.14
N TYR A 175 -11.54 -13.06 -8.04
CA TYR A 175 -10.48 -13.28 -9.02
C TYR A 175 -9.16 -13.71 -8.38
N LEU A 176 -8.68 -12.99 -7.35
CA LEU A 176 -7.43 -13.30 -6.67
C LEU A 176 -7.51 -14.63 -5.92
N THR A 177 -8.68 -14.98 -5.38
CA THR A 177 -8.93 -16.29 -4.75
C THR A 177 -8.80 -17.42 -5.78
N ILE A 178 -9.39 -17.26 -6.97
CA ILE A 178 -9.30 -18.25 -8.06
C ILE A 178 -7.86 -18.32 -8.60
N ALA A 179 -7.21 -17.18 -8.81
CA ALA A 179 -5.83 -17.11 -9.29
C ALA A 179 -4.88 -17.83 -8.33
N LYS A 180 -5.03 -17.63 -7.01
CA LYS A 180 -4.27 -18.36 -5.99
C LYS A 180 -4.43 -19.86 -6.12
N ALA A 181 -5.66 -20.37 -6.20
CA ALA A 181 -5.92 -21.81 -6.34
C ALA A 181 -5.30 -22.40 -7.61
N LYS A 182 -5.34 -21.64 -8.73
CA LYS A 182 -4.67 -22.04 -9.98
C LYS A 182 -3.15 -22.12 -9.83
N LEU A 183 -2.53 -21.16 -9.13
CA LEU A 183 -1.10 -21.18 -8.86
C LEU A 183 -0.70 -22.34 -7.92
N GLU A 184 -1.50 -22.61 -6.88
CA GLU A 184 -1.30 -23.76 -5.99
C GLU A 184 -1.38 -25.09 -6.76
N HIS A 185 -2.29 -25.20 -7.73
CA HIS A 185 -2.37 -26.38 -8.60
C HIS A 185 -1.12 -26.55 -9.47
N HIS A 186 -0.66 -25.47 -10.13
CA HIS A 186 0.57 -25.48 -10.94
C HIS A 186 1.82 -25.78 -10.12
N LYS A 187 1.80 -25.52 -8.80
CA LYS A 187 2.91 -25.80 -7.90
C LYS A 187 3.14 -27.29 -7.64
N ILE A 188 2.11 -28.12 -7.71
CA ILE A 188 2.18 -29.55 -7.34
C ILE A 188 3.29 -30.28 -8.10
N ASP A 189 3.43 -30.00 -9.39
CA ASP A 189 4.39 -30.65 -10.29
C ASP A 189 5.52 -29.68 -10.73
N ALA A 190 5.65 -28.53 -10.07
CA ALA A 190 6.64 -27.52 -10.43
C ALA A 190 8.06 -27.96 -10.05
N LYS A 191 9.02 -27.55 -10.87
CA LYS A 191 10.45 -27.65 -10.51
C LYS A 191 10.74 -26.73 -9.33
N GLU A 192 11.81 -27.01 -8.59
CA GLU A 192 12.18 -26.27 -7.37
C GLU A 192 12.20 -24.74 -7.57
N ASP A 193 12.88 -24.26 -8.62
CA ASP A 193 12.95 -22.82 -8.92
C ASP A 193 11.58 -22.21 -9.26
N ASP A 194 10.74 -22.93 -10.02
CA ASP A 194 9.40 -22.49 -10.37
C ASP A 194 8.48 -22.50 -9.15
N ALA A 195 8.60 -23.50 -8.27
CA ALA A 195 7.84 -23.61 -7.03
C ALA A 195 8.11 -22.44 -6.09
N VAL A 196 9.37 -21.99 -5.98
CA VAL A 196 9.74 -20.79 -5.21
C VAL A 196 9.11 -19.53 -5.79
N GLN A 197 9.07 -19.40 -7.12
CA GLN A 197 8.41 -18.26 -7.77
C GLN A 197 6.89 -18.30 -7.60
N LEU A 198 6.27 -19.48 -7.70
CA LEU A 198 4.85 -19.68 -7.46
C LEU A 198 4.47 -19.33 -6.01
N ASP A 199 5.29 -19.69 -5.01
CA ASP A 199 5.06 -19.31 -3.62
C ASP A 199 5.08 -17.80 -3.40
N LYS A 200 5.99 -17.08 -4.07
CA LYS A 200 6.01 -15.62 -4.04
C LYS A 200 4.72 -15.05 -4.63
N LEU A 201 4.29 -15.53 -5.79
CA LEU A 201 3.05 -15.06 -6.44
C LEU A 201 1.80 -15.39 -5.63
N ILE A 202 1.74 -16.56 -4.99
CA ILE A 202 0.66 -16.94 -4.08
C ILE A 202 0.59 -15.93 -2.91
N LYS A 203 1.73 -15.59 -2.31
CA LYS A 203 1.78 -14.58 -1.25
C LYS A 203 1.36 -13.20 -1.77
N GLU A 204 1.80 -12.81 -2.96
CA GLU A 204 1.39 -11.56 -3.60
C GLU A 204 -0.14 -11.48 -3.78
N THR A 205 -0.82 -12.58 -4.11
CA THR A 205 -2.30 -12.54 -4.20
C THR A 205 -2.95 -12.13 -2.89
N GLU A 206 -2.49 -12.67 -1.75
CA GLU A 206 -3.03 -12.32 -0.43
C GLU A 206 -2.68 -10.89 -0.02
N GLU A 207 -1.48 -10.43 -0.38
CA GLU A 207 -1.09 -9.05 -0.15
C GLU A 207 -1.99 -8.09 -0.95
N ILE A 208 -2.23 -8.35 -2.25
CA ILE A 208 -3.13 -7.52 -3.07
C ILE A 208 -4.54 -7.49 -2.47
N ARG A 209 -5.09 -8.64 -2.06
CA ARG A 209 -6.41 -8.75 -1.42
C ARG A 209 -6.50 -7.87 -0.17
N ALA A 210 -5.46 -7.89 0.68
CA ALA A 210 -5.41 -7.09 1.89
C ALA A 210 -5.39 -5.56 1.64
N TYR A 211 -5.08 -5.14 0.41
CA TYR A 211 -5.00 -3.74 -0.02
C TYR A 211 -6.17 -3.29 -0.93
N LEU A 212 -7.05 -4.18 -1.41
CA LEU A 212 -8.17 -3.82 -2.31
C LEU A 212 -9.06 -2.68 -1.77
N THR A 213 -9.21 -2.60 -0.45
CA THR A 213 -10.04 -1.60 0.24
C THR A 213 -9.25 -0.41 0.79
N LYS A 214 -7.93 -0.43 0.71
CA LYS A 214 -7.01 0.51 1.38
C LYS A 214 -6.13 1.29 0.42
N ASP A 215 -5.98 0.78 -0.80
CA ASP A 215 -5.14 1.36 -1.83
C ASP A 215 -6.00 2.00 -2.91
N THR A 216 -5.37 2.88 -3.69
CA THR A 216 -6.01 3.57 -4.81
C THR A 216 -6.28 2.58 -5.94
N LYS A 217 -7.26 2.88 -6.81
CA LYS A 217 -7.54 2.05 -7.98
C LYS A 217 -6.26 1.81 -8.81
N ARG A 218 -5.47 2.87 -9.03
CA ARG A 218 -4.19 2.79 -9.76
C ARG A 218 -3.13 1.97 -9.00
N GLY A 219 -3.03 2.12 -7.69
CA GLY A 219 -2.13 1.32 -6.85
C GLY A 219 -2.43 -0.18 -6.95
N VAL A 220 -3.70 -0.57 -6.89
CA VAL A 220 -4.12 -1.96 -7.06
C VAL A 220 -3.78 -2.49 -8.46
N ILE A 221 -4.03 -1.73 -9.53
CA ILE A 221 -3.67 -2.13 -10.91
C ILE A 221 -2.17 -2.30 -11.10
N LYS A 222 -1.36 -1.42 -10.50
CA LYS A 222 0.10 -1.54 -10.53
C LYS A 222 0.56 -2.86 -9.90
N ARG A 223 -0.01 -3.24 -8.75
CA ARG A 223 0.27 -4.52 -8.08
C ARG A 223 -0.18 -5.72 -8.92
N LEU A 224 -1.40 -5.69 -9.45
CA LEU A 224 -1.92 -6.73 -10.34
C LEU A 224 -1.06 -6.89 -11.59
N SER A 225 -0.59 -5.79 -12.17
CA SER A 225 0.27 -5.80 -13.36
C SER A 225 1.61 -6.44 -13.10
N ARG A 226 2.22 -6.17 -11.93
CA ARG A 226 3.43 -6.86 -11.48
C ARG A 226 3.18 -8.36 -11.25
N PHE A 227 2.07 -8.70 -10.60
CA PHE A 227 1.65 -10.09 -10.40
C PHE A 227 1.53 -10.84 -11.74
N TRP A 228 0.79 -10.29 -12.71
CA TRP A 228 0.65 -10.91 -14.03
C TRP A 228 1.97 -10.99 -14.80
N ALA A 229 2.83 -9.99 -14.66
CA ALA A 229 4.17 -10.04 -15.24
C ALA A 229 5.00 -11.19 -14.65
N GLY A 230 4.90 -11.42 -13.34
CA GLY A 230 5.54 -12.53 -12.66
C GLY A 230 5.00 -13.89 -13.10
N VAL A 231 3.67 -14.03 -13.20
CA VAL A 231 3.04 -15.24 -13.75
C VAL A 231 3.50 -15.51 -15.18
N GLN A 232 3.55 -14.46 -16.03
CA GLN A 232 4.01 -14.57 -17.41
C GLN A 232 5.46 -15.04 -17.50
N LYS A 233 6.32 -14.59 -16.58
CA LYS A 233 7.73 -14.95 -16.54
C LYS A 233 7.93 -16.44 -16.26
N ILE A 234 7.11 -17.05 -15.41
CA ILE A 234 7.15 -18.50 -15.15
C ILE A 234 6.70 -19.25 -16.41
N GLY A 235 5.57 -18.85 -17.01
CA GLY A 235 5.16 -19.47 -18.26
C GLY A 235 3.82 -19.00 -18.80
N LEU A 236 3.71 -18.99 -20.13
CA LEU A 236 2.49 -18.62 -20.84
C LEU A 236 1.29 -19.53 -20.55
N SER A 237 1.53 -20.80 -20.21
CA SER A 237 0.44 -21.72 -19.86
C SER A 237 -0.25 -21.27 -18.57
N ILE A 238 0.54 -21.00 -17.53
CA ILE A 238 0.05 -20.53 -16.23
C ILE A 238 -0.64 -19.18 -16.39
N LEU A 239 -0.04 -18.28 -17.19
CA LEU A 239 -0.64 -16.98 -17.48
C LEU A 239 -2.03 -17.09 -18.10
N LYS A 240 -2.21 -17.98 -19.09
CA LYS A 240 -3.53 -18.19 -19.72
C LYS A 240 -4.56 -18.63 -18.69
N ASP A 241 -4.20 -19.56 -17.83
CA ASP A 241 -5.09 -20.07 -16.79
C ASP A 241 -5.46 -18.96 -15.79
N VAL A 242 -4.49 -18.16 -15.37
CA VAL A 242 -4.68 -17.07 -14.40
C VAL A 242 -5.41 -15.86 -15.00
N LEU A 243 -5.24 -15.56 -16.29
CA LEU A 243 -5.84 -14.37 -16.92
C LEU A 243 -7.22 -14.61 -17.53
N VAL A 244 -7.65 -15.87 -17.72
CA VAL A 244 -8.89 -16.18 -18.45
C VAL A 244 -10.12 -15.45 -17.90
N ASP A 245 -10.18 -15.28 -16.59
CA ASP A 245 -11.33 -14.68 -15.90
C ASP A 245 -11.38 -13.15 -16.08
N ILE A 246 -10.26 -12.51 -16.41
CA ILE A 246 -10.12 -11.04 -16.45
C ILE A 246 -9.90 -10.48 -17.85
N VAL A 247 -9.54 -11.33 -18.82
CA VAL A 247 -9.27 -10.93 -20.21
C VAL A 247 -10.54 -10.68 -21.03
N SER A 248 -11.72 -11.08 -20.53
CA SER A 248 -12.97 -10.75 -21.21
C SER A 248 -13.12 -9.23 -21.31
N GLU A 249 -13.67 -8.75 -22.44
CA GLU A 249 -13.87 -7.32 -22.68
C GLU A 249 -14.77 -6.71 -21.60
N THR A 250 -15.77 -7.46 -21.14
CA THR A 250 -16.65 -7.09 -20.03
C THR A 250 -15.89 -6.91 -18.72
N ALA A 251 -15.07 -7.88 -18.31
CA ALA A 251 -14.27 -7.76 -17.09
C ALA A 251 -13.25 -6.61 -17.19
N THR A 252 -12.65 -6.43 -18.37
CA THR A 252 -11.71 -5.32 -18.61
C THR A 252 -12.42 -3.97 -18.50
N LYS A 253 -13.59 -3.79 -19.12
CA LYS A 253 -14.38 -2.55 -19.00
C LYS A 253 -14.80 -2.27 -17.57
N PHE A 254 -15.29 -3.31 -16.88
CA PHE A 254 -15.69 -3.24 -15.49
C PHE A 254 -14.57 -2.76 -14.57
N ILE A 255 -13.34 -3.27 -14.74
CA ILE A 255 -12.16 -2.81 -14.00
C ILE A 255 -11.77 -1.39 -14.37
N ARG A 256 -11.90 -1.01 -15.64
CA ARG A 256 -11.49 0.31 -16.14
C ARG A 256 -12.48 1.44 -15.80
N GLY A 257 -13.62 1.12 -15.19
CA GLY A 257 -14.68 2.09 -14.88
C GLY A 257 -15.53 2.48 -16.09
N GLN A 258 -15.61 1.61 -17.12
CA GLN A 258 -16.36 1.84 -18.37
C GLN A 258 -17.72 1.13 -18.41
#